data_AF-A0A453IIS5-F1
#
_entry.id   AF-A0A453IIS5-F1
#
_cell.length_a   1.000
_cell.length_b   1.000
_cell.length_c   1.000
_cell.angle_alpha   90.00
_cell.angle_beta   90.00
_cell.angle_gamma   90.00
#
_symmetry.space_group_name_H-M   'P 1'
#
loop_
_entity.id
_entity.type
_entity.pdbx_description
1 polymer ?
#
loop_
_entity_poly.entity_id
_entity_poly.type
_entity_poly.pdbx_seq_one_letter_code
_entity_poly.pdbx_strand_id
1 'polypeptide(L)'
;RHKRTVADGLQDRRWIADLRGALTPTALVEYVHLWTRLRHLHLSASPDRLVWRWTANGKYSARSCYRALFAGSTSAPYWRLTWKCW
;
A
#
# COMPACT_ATOMS: atom_id res chain seq x y z
N ARG A 1 -3.58 0.58 19.20
CA ARG A 1 -4.13 1.33 18.06
C ARG A 1 -3.47 2.71 18.03
N HIS A 2 -2.62 3.02 17.05
CA HIS A 2 -2.04 4.35 16.91
C HIS A 2 -3.17 5.32 16.51
N LYS A 3 -3.43 6.35 17.33
CA LYS A 3 -4.47 7.37 17.08
C LYS A 3 -3.96 8.55 16.24
N ARG A 4 -2.65 8.63 16.00
CA ARG A 4 -2.02 9.76 15.31
C ARG A 4 -2.25 9.66 13.80
N THR A 5 -2.68 10.76 13.18
CA THR A 5 -2.81 10.83 11.72
C THR A 5 -1.44 11.09 11.06
N VAL A 6 -1.33 10.87 9.75
CA VAL A 6 -0.12 11.21 8.98
C VAL A 6 0.17 12.71 9.05
N ALA A 7 -0.87 13.55 9.03
CA ALA A 7 -0.76 14.99 9.18
C ALA A 7 -0.14 15.39 10.52
N ASP A 8 -0.65 14.82 11.63
CA ASP A 8 -0.11 15.08 12.97
C ASP A 8 1.33 14.57 13.12
N GLY A 9 1.69 13.48 12.45
CA GLY A 9 3.04 12.92 12.47
C GLY A 9 4.05 13.77 11.69
N LEU A 10 3.64 14.33 10.56
CA LEU A 10 4.48 15.22 9.75
C LEU A 10 4.68 16.58 10.42
N GLN A 11 3.66 17.08 11.12
CA GLN A 11 3.75 18.31 11.89
C GLN A 11 4.88 18.21 12.94
N ASP A 12 5.75 19.22 12.97
CA ASP A 12 6.91 19.31 13.86
C ASP A 12 7.80 18.05 13.89
N ARG A 13 7.76 17.22 12.84
CA ARG A 13 8.51 15.95 12.76
C ARG A 13 8.18 14.98 13.90
N ARG A 14 6.95 15.03 14.44
CA ARG A 14 6.51 14.21 15.58
C ARG A 14 6.61 12.71 15.33
N TRP A 15 6.60 12.29 14.06
CA TRP A 15 6.82 10.90 13.64
C TRP A 15 8.17 10.33 14.11
N ILE A 16 9.19 11.16 14.37
CA ILE A 16 10.50 10.71 14.87
C ILE A 16 10.35 10.05 16.25
N ALA A 17 9.45 10.56 17.08
CA ALA A 17 9.16 9.98 18.40
C ALA A 17 8.44 8.62 18.32
N ASP A 18 7.90 8.28 17.15
CA ASP A 18 7.25 6.98 16.91
C ASP A 18 8.24 5.90 16.48
N LEU A 19 9.50 6.24 16.22
CA LEU A 19 10.55 5.28 15.93
C LEU A 19 10.83 4.42 17.16
N ARG A 20 10.60 3.12 17.04
CA ARG A 20 10.82 2.12 18.11
C ARG A 20 11.89 1.14 17.69
N GLY A 21 12.71 0.71 18.65
CA GLY A 21 13.76 -0.29 18.43
C GLY A 21 15.17 0.28 18.62
N ALA A 22 16.18 -0.55 18.39
CA ALA A 22 17.57 -0.14 18.45
C ALA A 22 17.93 0.74 17.25
N LEU A 23 18.52 1.91 17.50
CA LEU A 23 19.06 2.80 16.48
C LEU A 23 20.38 2.26 15.94
N THR A 24 20.31 1.14 15.21
CA THR A 24 21.48 0.59 14.51
C THR A 24 21.98 1.58 13.44
N PRO A 25 23.24 1.48 13.00
CA PRO A 25 23.76 2.30 11.90
C PRO A 25 22.89 2.23 10.63
N THR A 26 22.33 1.05 10.34
CA THR A 26 21.40 0.87 9.22
C THR A 26 20.09 1.65 9.42
N ALA A 27 19.51 1.60 10.62
CA ALA A 27 18.30 2.36 10.94
C ALA A 27 18.54 3.88 10.84
N LEU A 28 19.74 4.37 11.17
CA LEU A 28 20.09 5.78 10.99
C LEU A 28 20.14 6.18 9.50
N VAL A 29 20.67 5.32 8.63
CA VAL A 29 20.67 5.55 7.18
C VAL A 29 19.23 5.60 6.65
N GLU A 30 18.39 4.65 7.04
CA GLU A 30 16.96 4.61 6.67
C GLU A 30 16.21 5.85 7.16
N TYR A 31 16.49 6.29 8.40
CA TYR A 31 15.97 7.52 8.97
C TYR A 31 16.31 8.73 8.09
N VAL A 32 17.58 8.91 7.70
CA VAL A 32 18.00 10.05 6.87
C VAL A 32 17.32 10.01 5.50
N HIS A 33 17.19 8.82 4.90
CA HIS A 33 16.49 8.65 3.62
C HIS A 33 15.02 9.05 3.73
N LEU A 34 14.35 8.60 4.80
CA LEU A 34 12.95 8.90 5.04
C LEU A 34 12.75 10.39 5.35
N TRP A 35 13.58 10.97 6.22
CA TRP A 35 13.61 12.41 6.51
C TRP A 35 13.74 13.25 5.24
N THR A 36 14.65 12.87 4.35
CA THR A 36 14.92 13.60 3.09
C THR A 36 13.73 13.55 2.14
N ARG A 37 12.97 12.45 2.13
CA ARG A 37 11.73 12.35 1.33
C ARG A 37 10.58 13.13 1.96
N LEU A 38 10.40 13.02 3.29
CA LEU A 38 9.28 13.63 3.99
C LEU A 38 9.38 15.15 4.07
N ARG A 39 10.59 15.74 4.19
CA ARG A 39 10.76 17.21 4.30
C ARG A 39 10.23 18.01 3.10
N HIS A 40 10.03 17.36 1.96
CA HIS A 40 9.52 17.98 0.73
C HIS A 40 8.04 17.68 0.48
N LEU A 41 7.43 16.80 1.28
CA LEU A 41 6.02 16.48 1.16
C LEU A 41 5.17 17.57 1.79
N HIS A 42 4.25 18.11 1.00
CA HIS A 42 3.22 19.03 1.47
C HIS A 42 1.88 18.29 1.37
N LEU A 43 1.21 18.12 2.51
CA LEU A 43 -0.12 17.56 2.51
C LEU A 43 -1.11 18.59 1.95
N SER A 44 -2.09 18.09 1.21
CA SER A 44 -3.23 18.88 0.76
C SER A 44 -4.44 18.62 1.66
N ALA A 45 -5.35 19.58 1.74
CA ALA A 45 -6.62 19.40 2.43
C ALA A 45 -7.61 18.53 1.62
N SER A 46 -7.29 18.18 0.38
CA SER A 46 -8.14 17.32 -0.43
C SER A 46 -8.09 15.88 0.09
N PRO A 47 -9.22 15.17 0.09
CA PRO A 47 -9.26 13.78 0.53
C PRO A 47 -8.44 12.88 -0.40
N ASP A 48 -7.78 11.88 0.19
CA ASP A 48 -7.06 10.86 -0.57
C ASP A 48 -8.00 10.10 -1.51
N ARG A 49 -7.57 9.90 -2.75
CA ARG A 49 -8.33 9.16 -3.75
C ARG A 49 -7.67 7.82 -4.03
N LEU A 50 -8.35 6.73 -3.66
CA LEU A 50 -7.96 5.38 -4.05
C LEU A 50 -8.40 5.11 -5.49
N VAL A 51 -7.44 4.87 -6.38
CA VAL A 51 -7.69 4.55 -7.80
C VAL A 51 -7.25 3.12 -8.08
N TRP A 52 -8.20 2.28 -8.51
CA TRP A 52 -7.91 0.90 -8.88
C TRP A 52 -7.24 0.85 -10.26
N ARG A 53 -5.94 0.54 -10.29
CA ARG A 53 -5.11 0.60 -11.51
C ARG A 53 -5.48 -0.42 -12.58
N TRP A 54 -6.26 -1.46 -12.26
CA TRP A 54 -6.58 -2.56 -13.16
C TRP A 54 -7.93 -2.40 -13.88
N THR A 55 -8.59 -1.26 -13.74
CA THR A 55 -9.77 -0.89 -14.53
C THR A 55 -9.62 0.52 -15.09
N ALA A 56 -10.04 0.73 -16.33
CA ALA A 56 -9.96 2.04 -16.98
C ALA A 56 -10.78 3.12 -16.25
N ASN A 57 -11.86 2.72 -15.58
CA ASN A 57 -12.70 3.62 -14.78
C ASN A 57 -12.14 3.89 -13.36
N GLY A 58 -11.02 3.27 -13.00
CA GLY A 58 -10.38 3.43 -11.69
C GLY A 58 -11.17 2.88 -10.51
N LYS A 59 -12.29 2.17 -10.76
CA LYS A 59 -13.16 1.64 -9.71
C LYS A 59 -12.78 0.22 -9.33
N TYR A 60 -12.70 -0.02 -8.02
CA TYR A 60 -12.51 -1.35 -7.47
C TYR A 60 -13.80 -2.18 -7.59
N SER A 61 -13.63 -3.48 -7.85
CA SER A 61 -14.66 -4.50 -7.67
C SER A 61 -14.00 -5.82 -7.31
N ALA A 62 -14.70 -6.70 -6.58
CA ALA A 62 -14.18 -8.03 -6.27
C ALA A 62 -13.82 -8.81 -7.55
N ARG A 63 -14.62 -8.65 -8.61
CA ARG A 63 -14.37 -9.26 -9.93
C ARG A 63 -13.08 -8.77 -10.58
N SER A 64 -12.82 -7.45 -10.58
CA SER A 64 -11.60 -6.89 -11.16
C SER A 64 -10.36 -7.21 -10.32
N CYS A 65 -10.51 -7.30 -9.00
CA CYS A 65 -9.46 -7.78 -8.10
C CYS A 65 -9.07 -9.23 -8.43
N TYR A 66 -10.06 -10.12 -8.52
CA TYR A 66 -9.83 -11.51 -8.89
C TYR A 66 -9.12 -11.61 -10.25
N ARG A 67 -9.59 -10.89 -11.27
CA ARG A 67 -8.91 -10.88 -12.58
C ARG A 67 -7.47 -10.37 -12.51
N ALA A 68 -7.20 -9.34 -11.72
CA ALA A 68 -5.85 -8.81 -11.54
C ALA A 68 -4.92 -9.80 -10.82
N LEU A 69 -5.44 -10.57 -9.85
CA LEU A 69 -4.69 -11.62 -9.16
C LEU A 69 -4.20 -12.71 -10.12
N PHE A 70 -5.00 -13.02 -11.15
CA PHE A 70 -4.68 -14.00 -12.19
C PHE A 70 -4.15 -13.35 -13.48
N ALA A 71 -3.73 -12.08 -13.43
CA ALA A 71 -3.11 -11.45 -14.59
C ALA A 71 -1.80 -12.18 -14.94
N GLY A 72 -1.70 -12.69 -16.16
CA GLY A 72 -0.56 -13.52 -16.60
C GLY A 72 -0.69 -15.00 -16.31
N SER A 73 -1.80 -15.47 -15.73
CA SER A 73 -2.05 -16.91 -15.58
C SER A 73 -2.30 -17.58 -16.94
N THR A 74 -1.81 -18.80 -17.12
CA THR A 74 -2.07 -19.63 -18.30
C THR A 74 -3.28 -20.53 -18.06
N SER A 75 -4.06 -20.79 -19.11
CA SER A 75 -5.17 -21.76 -19.03
C SER A 75 -4.61 -23.17 -18.82
N ALA A 76 -5.10 -23.87 -17.80
CA ALA A 76 -4.82 -25.28 -17.63
C ALA A 76 -5.59 -26.09 -18.69
N PRO A 77 -4.95 -26.96 -19.48
CA PRO A 77 -5.62 -27.71 -20.56
C PRO A 77 -6.75 -28.62 -20.07
N TYR A 78 -6.76 -28.99 -18.78
CA TYR A 78 -7.75 -29.85 -18.13
C TYR A 78 -8.63 -29.10 -17.10
N TRP A 79 -8.95 -27.82 -17.36
CA TRP A 79 -9.75 -26.99 -16.45
C TRP A 79 -11.20 -27.46 -16.24
N ARG A 80 -11.72 -28.39 -17.06
CA ARG A 80 -13.07 -28.92 -16.90
C ARG A 80 -13.11 -29.83 -15.66
N LEU A 81 -14.03 -29.50 -14.74
CA LEU A 81 -14.30 -30.28 -13.54
C LEU A 81 -14.48 -31.77 -13.91
N THR A 82 -13.54 -32.61 -13.49
CA THR A 82 -13.58 -34.07 -13.69
C THR A 82 -14.55 -34.76 -12.74
N TRP A 83 -15.03 -34.06 -11.71
CA TRP A 83 -15.94 -34.61 -10.73
C TRP A 83 -17.40 -34.33 -11.11
N LYS A 84 -18.13 -35.40 -11.43
CA LYS A 84 -19.59 -35.41 -11.39
C LYS A 84 -20.01 -35.76 -9.96
N CYS A 85 -20.78 -34.89 -9.32
CA CYS A 85 -21.55 -35.29 -8.13
C CYS A 85 -22.67 -36.20 -8.64
N TRP A 86 -22.66 -37.44 -8.16
CA TRP A 86 -23.72 -38.42 -8.37
C TRP A 86 -24.97 -38.00 -7.59
#